data_AF-A0A7W1EHV8-F1
#
_entry.id   AF-A0A7W1EHV8-F1
#
_cell.length_a   1.000
_cell.length_b   1.000
_cell.length_c   1.000
_cell.angle_alpha   90.00
_cell.angle_beta   90.00
_cell.angle_gamma   90.00
#
_symmetry.space_group_name_H-M   'P 1'
#
loop_
_entity.id
_entity.type
_entity.pdbx_description
1 polymer ?
#
loop_
_entity_poly.entity_id
_entity_poly.type
_entity_poly.pdbx_seq_one_letter_code
_entity_poly.pdbx_strand_id
1 'polypeptide(L)'
;MDILNQEINLKYYFVIFVFMCSFSCNDNDRSSHIEKSKEQLGDSEYKRIYSLISDTLQKWSLNHILGSPDSTQNIIYIDSLLCFNLKQNRLISSLLIVDSDKASESTADGIFYFYGEKIANQWYFFKGPYIHIPRDIVKNHNIHTPLSYQQLHQIALKEVYSGYLNRNGEINENWFTSKFEGNGWVNWDDTPEKIKSYTRKDYEQFHLRKVRGNWYGVKKDSIIP
;
A
#
# COMPACT_ATOMS: atom_id res chain seq x y z
N MET A 1 -28.05 57.97 -11.06
CA MET A 1 -27.12 57.24 -10.18
C MET A 1 -27.64 55.82 -10.05
N ASP A 2 -27.16 55.00 -10.99
CA ASP A 2 -26.82 53.59 -10.87
C ASP A 2 -27.83 52.65 -10.19
N ILE A 3 -28.82 52.26 -11.00
CA ILE A 3 -29.38 50.91 -10.97
C ILE A 3 -28.42 50.03 -11.78
N LEU A 4 -27.37 49.49 -11.14
CA LEU A 4 -26.56 48.39 -11.64
C LEU A 4 -25.63 47.89 -10.53
N ASN A 5 -25.58 46.57 -10.38
CA ASN A 5 -24.75 45.76 -9.47
C ASN A 5 -25.36 45.36 -8.12
N GLN A 6 -26.16 44.29 -8.15
CA GLN A 6 -25.91 43.13 -7.27
C GLN A 6 -26.56 41.87 -7.86
N GLU A 7 -26.02 41.42 -8.99
CA GLU A 7 -26.12 40.01 -9.36
C GLU A 7 -24.98 39.23 -8.69
N ILE A 8 -25.27 37.95 -8.41
CA ILE A 8 -24.35 36.88 -8.00
C ILE A 8 -24.05 36.83 -6.49
N ASN A 9 -25.00 36.29 -5.73
CA ASN A 9 -24.69 35.53 -4.51
C ASN A 9 -25.83 34.55 -4.18
N LEU A 10 -25.76 33.34 -4.75
CA LEU A 10 -26.26 32.10 -4.14
C LEU A 10 -25.78 30.88 -4.96
N LYS A 11 -24.46 30.75 -5.12
CA LYS A 11 -23.87 29.48 -5.58
C LYS A 11 -23.59 28.61 -4.36
N TYR A 12 -23.94 27.33 -4.47
CA TYR A 12 -23.61 26.22 -3.57
C TYR A 12 -24.55 25.94 -2.37
N TYR A 13 -25.83 25.70 -2.65
CA TYR A 13 -26.60 24.76 -1.84
C TYR A 13 -26.24 23.31 -2.25
N PHE A 14 -25.30 22.77 -1.48
CA PHE A 14 -25.24 21.40 -0.98
C PHE A 14 -26.43 20.50 -1.39
N VAL A 15 -26.26 19.73 -2.47
CA VAL A 15 -27.02 18.49 -2.67
C VAL A 15 -26.04 17.35 -2.41
N ILE A 16 -26.08 16.85 -1.18
CA ILE A 16 -25.43 15.61 -0.76
C ILE A 16 -26.06 14.50 -1.59
N PHE A 17 -25.37 14.05 -2.63
CA PHE A 17 -25.69 12.78 -3.26
C PHE A 17 -25.28 11.70 -2.26
N VAL A 18 -26.24 11.22 -1.49
CA VAL A 18 -26.09 10.04 -0.63
C VAL A 18 -25.75 8.88 -1.55
N PHE A 19 -24.46 8.59 -1.69
CA PHE A 19 -23.98 7.36 -2.30
C PHE A 19 -24.36 6.24 -1.32
N MET A 20 -25.57 5.69 -1.50
CA MET A 20 -25.97 4.45 -0.86
C MET A 20 -25.04 3.35 -1.40
N CYS A 21 -23.95 3.11 -0.68
CA CYS A 21 -23.14 1.91 -0.83
C CYS A 21 -24.00 0.73 -0.38
N SER A 22 -24.76 0.19 -1.33
CA SER A 22 -25.22 -1.20 -1.27
C SER A 22 -23.98 -2.08 -1.28
N PHE A 23 -23.50 -2.47 -0.09
CA PHE A 23 -22.54 -3.56 0.08
C PHE A 23 -23.24 -4.88 -0.26
N SER A 24 -23.50 -5.09 -1.56
CA SER A 24 -23.70 -6.41 -2.11
C SER A 24 -22.32 -6.91 -2.50
N CYS A 25 -21.64 -7.58 -1.57
CA CYS A 25 -20.41 -8.31 -1.89
C CYS A 25 -20.72 -9.35 -2.98
N ASN A 26 -19.95 -9.35 -4.06
CA ASN A 26 -19.83 -10.50 -4.94
C ASN A 26 -18.60 -11.30 -4.48
N ASP A 27 -18.79 -12.44 -3.82
CA ASP A 27 -17.70 -13.39 -3.54
C ASP A 27 -16.93 -13.77 -4.83
N ASN A 28 -17.58 -13.63 -5.99
CA ASN A 28 -17.01 -13.77 -7.33
C ASN A 28 -15.82 -12.83 -7.63
N ASP A 29 -15.77 -11.63 -7.05
CA ASP A 29 -14.65 -10.71 -7.30
C ASP A 29 -13.40 -11.17 -6.55
N ARG A 30 -13.52 -11.71 -5.33
CA ARG A 30 -12.38 -12.21 -4.56
C ARG A 30 -11.75 -13.45 -5.19
N SER A 31 -12.58 -14.45 -5.54
CA SER A 31 -12.07 -15.69 -6.15
C SER A 31 -11.35 -15.40 -7.46
N SER A 32 -11.93 -14.54 -8.30
CA SER A 32 -11.35 -14.18 -9.60
C SER A 32 -9.98 -13.50 -9.51
N HIS A 33 -9.73 -12.64 -8.50
CA HIS A 33 -8.42 -11.98 -8.34
C HIS A 33 -7.30 -12.98 -7.99
N ILE A 34 -7.54 -13.85 -7.02
CA ILE A 34 -6.57 -14.86 -6.59
C ILE A 34 -6.33 -15.87 -7.71
N GLU A 35 -7.40 -16.34 -8.36
CA GLU A 35 -7.31 -17.26 -9.51
C GLU A 35 -6.50 -16.63 -10.63
N LYS A 36 -6.83 -15.41 -11.07
CA LYS A 36 -6.11 -14.71 -12.14
C LYS A 36 -4.64 -14.54 -11.82
N SER A 37 -4.33 -14.21 -10.57
CA SER A 37 -2.95 -14.08 -10.13
C SER A 37 -2.17 -15.40 -10.15
N LYS A 38 -2.83 -16.51 -9.76
CA LYS A 38 -2.23 -17.84 -9.77
C LYS A 38 -2.09 -18.38 -11.18
N GLU A 39 -3.04 -18.11 -12.07
CA GLU A 39 -2.92 -18.41 -13.51
C GLU A 39 -1.70 -17.70 -14.10
N GLN A 40 -1.49 -16.42 -13.73
CA GLN A 40 -0.39 -15.61 -14.25
C GLN A 40 0.99 -16.11 -13.82
N LEU A 41 1.16 -16.56 -12.57
CA LEU A 41 2.47 -16.88 -11.99
C LEU A 41 2.72 -18.39 -11.83
N GLY A 42 1.66 -19.17 -11.62
CA GLY A 42 1.68 -20.56 -11.20
C GLY A 42 1.60 -20.72 -9.68
N ASP A 43 0.84 -21.72 -9.22
CA ASP A 43 0.56 -22.00 -7.80
C ASP A 43 1.82 -22.19 -6.94
N SER A 44 2.80 -22.93 -7.46
CA SER A 44 4.04 -23.21 -6.74
C SER A 44 4.83 -21.93 -6.49
N GLU A 45 4.97 -21.11 -7.52
CA GLU A 45 5.70 -19.86 -7.46
C GLU A 45 4.96 -18.81 -6.62
N TYR A 46 3.63 -18.78 -6.68
CA TYR A 46 2.79 -17.97 -5.80
C TYR A 46 3.06 -18.26 -4.32
N LYS A 47 3.02 -19.55 -3.94
CA LYS A 47 3.33 -19.99 -2.57
C LYS A 47 4.77 -19.66 -2.17
N ARG A 48 5.72 -19.84 -3.09
CA ARG A 48 7.13 -19.51 -2.86
C ARG A 48 7.32 -18.02 -2.59
N ILE A 49 6.71 -17.14 -3.37
CA ILE A 49 6.79 -15.69 -3.17
C ILE A 49 6.10 -15.29 -1.87
N TYR A 50 4.94 -15.86 -1.55
CA TYR A 50 4.28 -15.62 -0.26
C TYR A 50 5.19 -15.97 0.92
N SER A 51 5.86 -17.13 0.87
CA SER A 51 6.86 -17.52 1.88
C SER A 51 8.03 -16.54 1.94
N LEU A 52 8.54 -16.09 0.79
CA LEU A 52 9.65 -15.14 0.71
C LEU A 52 9.28 -13.78 1.33
N ILE A 53 8.03 -13.34 1.16
CA ILE A 53 7.50 -12.14 1.83
C ILE A 53 7.49 -12.34 3.34
N SER A 54 6.99 -13.48 3.81
CA SER A 54 6.98 -13.83 5.24
C SER A 54 8.39 -13.79 5.84
N ASP A 55 9.37 -14.42 5.19
CA ASP A 55 10.77 -14.41 5.63
C ASP A 55 11.35 -12.99 5.66
N THR A 56 10.98 -12.17 4.66
CA THR A 56 11.42 -10.77 4.58
C THR A 56 10.86 -9.94 5.74
N LEU A 57 9.57 -10.07 6.03
CA LEU A 57 8.93 -9.36 7.14
C LEU A 57 9.49 -9.81 8.49
N GLN A 58 9.75 -11.11 8.67
CA GLN A 58 10.42 -11.62 9.86
C GLN A 58 11.81 -11.00 10.03
N LYS A 59 12.61 -10.95 8.97
CA LYS A 59 13.92 -10.29 8.99
C LYS A 59 13.79 -8.81 9.32
N TRP A 60 12.85 -8.09 8.71
CA TRP A 60 12.65 -6.68 9.01
C TRP A 60 12.23 -6.44 10.46
N SER A 61 11.40 -7.32 11.02
CA SER A 61 11.01 -7.29 12.43
C SER A 61 12.23 -7.50 13.35
N LEU A 62 13.01 -8.56 13.12
CA LEU A 62 14.22 -8.87 13.89
C LEU A 62 15.29 -7.77 13.82
N ASN A 63 15.30 -6.97 12.76
CA ASN A 63 16.26 -5.88 12.57
C ASN A 63 15.66 -4.50 12.87
N HIS A 64 14.48 -4.42 13.50
CA HIS A 64 13.80 -3.16 13.86
C HIS A 64 13.57 -2.20 12.68
N ILE A 65 13.43 -2.73 11.46
CA ILE A 65 13.21 -1.95 10.23
C ILE A 65 11.73 -1.56 10.09
N LEU A 66 10.81 -2.36 10.66
CA LEU A 66 9.38 -2.11 10.57
C LEU A 66 8.89 -0.94 11.46
N GLY A 67 9.67 -0.54 12.47
CA GLY A 67 9.35 0.50 13.44
C GLY A 67 10.19 0.36 14.72
N SER A 68 10.08 1.34 15.62
CA SER A 68 10.69 1.31 16.96
C SER A 68 10.39 -0.01 17.69
N PRO A 69 11.27 -0.56 18.54
CA PRO A 69 10.99 -1.75 19.37
C PRO A 69 9.69 -1.70 20.21
N ASP A 70 9.08 -0.53 20.39
CA ASP A 70 7.74 -0.38 20.98
C ASP A 70 6.58 -0.74 20.02
N SER A 71 6.86 -0.94 18.72
CA SER A 71 5.89 -1.41 17.71
C SER A 71 5.58 -2.91 17.81
N THR A 72 5.94 -3.55 18.93
CA THR A 72 5.63 -4.95 19.26
C THR A 72 4.14 -5.21 19.52
N GLN A 73 3.31 -4.16 19.49
CA GLN A 73 1.89 -4.18 19.83
C GLN A 73 0.94 -4.43 18.64
N ASN A 74 1.43 -4.22 17.42
CA ASN A 74 0.63 -4.40 16.20
C ASN A 74 0.81 -5.80 15.64
N ILE A 75 -0.31 -6.48 15.37
CA ILE A 75 -0.30 -7.74 14.63
C ILE A 75 -0.31 -7.42 13.14
N ILE A 76 0.67 -7.97 12.41
CA ILE A 76 0.83 -7.75 10.98
C ILE A 76 0.50 -9.04 10.24
N TYR A 77 -0.48 -9.00 9.35
CA TYR A 77 -0.81 -10.10 8.44
C TYR A 77 -0.43 -9.73 7.01
N ILE A 78 0.12 -10.70 6.28
CA ILE A 78 0.20 -10.61 4.82
C ILE A 78 -1.18 -10.92 4.27
N ASP A 79 -1.71 -10.08 3.38
CA ASP A 79 -2.95 -10.41 2.70
C ASP A 79 -2.75 -11.63 1.78
N SER A 80 -3.75 -12.49 1.72
CA SER A 80 -3.74 -13.70 0.90
C SER A 80 -3.62 -13.41 -0.59
N LEU A 81 -4.03 -12.22 -1.05
CA LEU A 81 -3.93 -11.78 -2.43
C LEU A 81 -2.59 -11.09 -2.70
N LEU A 82 -1.82 -11.70 -3.59
CA LEU A 82 -0.63 -11.12 -4.21
C LEU A 82 -1.00 -10.81 -5.65
N CYS A 83 -0.88 -9.57 -6.12
CA CYS A 83 -1.16 -9.20 -7.50
C CYS A 83 0.15 -9.10 -8.29
N PHE A 84 0.26 -9.83 -9.40
CA PHE A 84 1.43 -9.77 -10.30
C PHE A 84 1.08 -9.11 -11.62
N ASN A 85 2.03 -8.36 -12.18
CA ASN A 85 1.89 -7.81 -13.52
C ASN A 85 2.13 -8.90 -14.59
N LEU A 86 1.80 -8.60 -15.84
CA LEU A 86 1.95 -9.50 -16.99
C LEU A 86 3.40 -9.96 -17.19
N LYS A 87 4.39 -9.13 -16.83
CA LYS A 87 5.82 -9.48 -16.91
C LYS A 87 6.34 -10.26 -15.70
N GLN A 88 5.51 -10.49 -14.68
CA GLN A 88 5.86 -11.21 -13.45
C GLN A 88 7.09 -10.64 -12.74
N ASN A 89 7.30 -9.32 -12.85
CA ASN A 89 8.45 -8.63 -12.28
C ASN A 89 8.05 -7.52 -11.30
N ARG A 90 6.74 -7.30 -11.12
CA ARG A 90 6.18 -6.37 -10.14
C ARG A 90 5.06 -7.07 -9.36
N LEU A 91 5.02 -6.78 -8.07
CA LEU A 91 4.03 -7.29 -7.13
C LEU A 91 3.39 -6.14 -6.37
N ILE A 92 2.07 -6.18 -6.21
CA ILE A 92 1.33 -5.35 -5.27
C ILE A 92 0.54 -6.28 -4.36
N SER A 93 0.66 -6.07 -3.05
CA SER A 93 -0.10 -6.75 -2.00
C SER A 93 -0.36 -5.74 -0.87
N SER A 94 -0.76 -6.21 0.31
CA SER A 94 -1.02 -5.39 1.47
C SER A 94 -0.59 -6.08 2.75
N LEU A 95 -0.11 -5.28 3.69
CA LEU A 95 0.08 -5.71 5.08
C LEU A 95 -1.10 -5.19 5.89
N LEU A 96 -1.88 -6.10 6.47
CA LEU A 96 -3.03 -5.78 7.30
C LEU A 96 -2.54 -5.63 8.74
N ILE A 97 -2.70 -4.43 9.29
CA ILE A 97 -2.20 -4.03 10.60
C ILE A 97 -3.37 -3.96 11.55
N VAL A 98 -3.32 -4.79 12.58
CA VAL A 98 -4.30 -4.83 13.65
C VAL A 98 -3.64 -4.26 14.89
N ASP A 99 -4.21 -3.17 15.42
CA ASP A 99 -3.78 -2.64 16.71
C ASP A 99 -4.46 -3.45 17.82
N SER A 100 -3.67 -4.28 18.48
CA SER A 100 -4.17 -5.25 19.46
C SER A 100 -4.00 -4.79 20.90
N ASP A 101 -3.45 -3.60 21.13
CA ASP A 101 -3.23 -3.11 22.48
C ASP A 101 -4.58 -2.73 23.12
N LYS A 102 -4.89 -3.43 24.22
CA LYS A 102 -6.08 -3.15 25.02
C LYS A 102 -5.85 -1.99 25.99
N ALA A 103 -4.60 -1.61 26.23
CA ALA A 103 -4.22 -0.46 27.04
C ALA A 103 -4.14 0.81 26.19
N SER A 104 -3.89 0.69 24.89
CA SER A 104 -4.05 1.78 23.95
C SER A 104 -5.55 2.04 23.78
N GLU A 105 -5.98 3.29 23.96
CA GLU A 105 -7.33 3.71 23.56
C GLU A 105 -7.45 3.74 22.02
N SER A 106 -6.69 2.92 21.30
CA SER A 106 -6.63 2.92 19.85
C SER A 106 -7.97 2.46 19.29
N THR A 107 -8.56 3.34 18.49
CA THR A 107 -9.82 3.11 17.81
C THR A 107 -9.60 2.93 16.31
N ALA A 108 -8.40 2.52 15.89
CA ALA A 108 -8.06 2.40 14.49
C ALA A 108 -7.16 1.19 14.20
N ASP A 109 -7.31 0.69 12.98
CA ASP A 109 -6.42 -0.30 12.37
C ASP A 109 -5.78 0.33 11.12
N GLY A 110 -5.06 -0.45 10.33
CA GLY A 110 -4.65 0.05 9.03
C GLY A 110 -4.13 -0.97 8.05
N ILE A 111 -3.81 -0.46 6.86
CA ILE A 111 -3.33 -1.27 5.74
C ILE A 111 -2.15 -0.54 5.13
N PHE A 112 -0.98 -1.19 5.10
CA PHE A 112 0.09 -0.75 4.22
C PHE A 112 -0.11 -1.34 2.84
N TYR A 113 0.05 -0.53 1.81
CA TYR A 113 0.44 -1.04 0.51
C TYR A 113 1.78 -1.77 0.66
N PHE A 114 1.90 -2.91 0.00
CA PHE A 114 3.13 -3.70 -0.01
C PHE A 114 3.53 -3.96 -1.44
N TYR A 115 4.75 -3.59 -1.79
CA TYR A 115 5.23 -3.67 -3.15
C TYR A 115 6.40 -4.63 -3.25
N GLY A 116 6.53 -5.26 -4.41
CA GLY A 116 7.67 -6.07 -4.78
C GLY A 116 8.15 -5.76 -6.18
N GLU A 117 9.46 -5.81 -6.39
CA GLU A 117 10.07 -5.70 -7.71
C GLU A 117 11.15 -6.77 -7.90
N LYS A 118 11.15 -7.41 -9.06
CA LYS A 118 12.10 -8.45 -9.43
C LYS A 118 13.25 -7.83 -10.24
N ILE A 119 14.44 -7.80 -9.65
CA ILE A 119 15.66 -7.26 -10.25
C ILE A 119 16.68 -8.38 -10.33
N ALA A 120 17.25 -8.63 -11.52
CA ALA A 120 18.21 -9.71 -11.74
C ALA A 120 17.74 -11.08 -11.15
N ASN A 121 16.48 -11.43 -11.40
CA ASN A 121 15.80 -12.63 -10.90
C ASN A 121 15.61 -12.74 -9.37
N GLN A 122 15.91 -11.70 -8.61
CA GLN A 122 15.68 -11.63 -7.17
C GLN A 122 14.56 -10.66 -6.84
N TRP A 123 13.69 -11.04 -5.89
CA TRP A 123 12.60 -10.18 -5.43
C TRP A 123 13.09 -9.26 -4.31
N TYR A 124 12.77 -7.99 -4.43
CA TYR A 124 12.98 -6.95 -3.42
C TYR A 124 11.61 -6.40 -3.03
N PHE A 125 11.39 -6.23 -1.73
CA PHE A 125 10.11 -5.78 -1.21
C PHE A 125 10.24 -4.43 -0.50
N PHE A 126 9.15 -3.66 -0.49
CA PHE A 126 9.11 -2.34 0.12
C PHE A 126 7.70 -1.99 0.60
N LYS A 127 7.64 -1.23 1.70
CA LYS A 127 6.36 -0.66 2.19
C LYS A 127 5.98 0.53 1.32
N GLY A 128 4.70 0.59 0.97
CA GLY A 128 4.07 1.72 0.30
C GLY A 128 3.30 2.62 1.27
N PRO A 129 2.36 3.42 0.73
CA PRO A 129 1.45 4.25 1.52
C PRO A 129 0.67 3.46 2.58
N TYR A 130 0.31 4.15 3.66
CA TYR A 130 -0.53 3.63 4.74
C TYR A 130 -1.95 4.17 4.64
N ILE A 131 -2.93 3.28 4.77
CA ILE A 131 -4.34 3.61 4.94
C ILE A 131 -4.65 3.49 6.43
N HIS A 132 -4.98 4.62 7.06
CA HIS A 132 -5.50 4.63 8.43
C HIS A 132 -7.00 4.31 8.39
N ILE A 133 -7.43 3.37 9.22
CA ILE A 133 -8.82 2.90 9.25
C ILE A 133 -9.39 3.14 10.65
N PRO A 134 -10.04 4.29 10.87
CA PRO A 134 -10.87 4.49 12.04
C PRO A 134 -11.96 3.42 12.11
N ARG A 135 -12.10 2.73 13.24
CA ARG A 135 -13.04 1.62 13.41
C ARG A 135 -14.50 2.07 13.46
N ASP A 136 -14.74 3.34 13.75
CA ASP A 136 -16.07 3.97 13.79
C ASP A 136 -16.73 4.09 12.42
N ILE A 137 -15.96 4.11 11.33
CA ILE A 137 -16.51 4.10 9.95
C ILE A 137 -17.04 2.72 9.55
N VAL A 138 -16.70 1.66 10.30
CA VAL A 138 -17.16 0.29 10.02
C VAL A 138 -18.50 0.08 10.71
N LYS A 139 -19.55 -0.06 9.90
CA LYS A 139 -20.94 -0.17 10.39
C LYS A 139 -21.11 -1.32 11.37
N ASN A 140 -21.78 -1.05 12.49
CA ASN A 140 -22.08 -2.01 13.56
C ASN A 140 -20.84 -2.66 14.20
N HIS A 141 -19.67 -2.02 14.08
CA HIS A 141 -18.44 -2.50 14.70
C HIS A 141 -18.15 -1.78 16.02
N ASN A 142 -17.61 -2.50 17.00
CA ASN A 142 -17.16 -1.89 18.25
C ASN A 142 -15.79 -1.25 18.03
N ILE A 143 -15.67 0.06 18.25
CA ILE A 143 -14.43 0.81 18.04
C ILE A 143 -13.25 0.35 18.92
N HIS A 144 -13.53 -0.30 20.05
CA HIS A 144 -12.51 -0.84 20.95
C HIS A 144 -12.16 -2.30 20.67
N THR A 145 -12.76 -2.89 19.63
CA THR A 145 -12.42 -4.22 19.15
C THR A 145 -11.67 -4.08 17.82
N PRO A 146 -10.53 -4.76 17.63
CA PRO A 146 -9.83 -4.70 16.35
C PRO A 146 -10.65 -5.31 15.20
N LEU A 147 -10.45 -4.82 13.98
CA LEU A 147 -11.06 -5.41 12.80
C LEU A 147 -10.50 -6.82 12.55
N SER A 148 -11.38 -7.72 12.13
CA SER A 148 -10.98 -9.06 11.71
C SER A 148 -10.15 -9.01 10.41
N TYR A 149 -9.36 -10.06 10.18
CA TYR A 149 -8.65 -10.26 8.92
C TYR A 149 -9.59 -10.12 7.71
N GLN A 150 -10.80 -10.71 7.77
CA GLN A 150 -11.74 -10.65 6.67
C GLN A 150 -12.23 -9.22 6.41
N GLN A 151 -12.50 -8.43 7.45
CA GLN A 151 -12.89 -7.02 7.29
C GLN A 151 -11.76 -6.20 6.65
N LEU A 152 -10.52 -6.36 7.13
CA LEU A 152 -9.36 -5.68 6.56
C LEU A 152 -9.07 -6.11 5.12
N HIS A 153 -9.20 -7.39 4.81
CA HIS A 153 -9.09 -7.92 3.45
C HIS A 153 -10.14 -7.31 2.51
N GLN A 154 -11.39 -7.15 2.96
CA GLN A 154 -12.43 -6.51 2.15
C GLN A 154 -12.14 -5.03 1.90
N ILE A 155 -11.61 -4.32 2.90
CA ILE A 155 -11.14 -2.95 2.70
C ILE A 155 -9.97 -2.93 1.73
N ALA A 156 -9.02 -3.87 1.82
CA ALA A 156 -7.91 -3.99 0.87
C ALA A 156 -8.39 -4.26 -0.56
N LEU A 157 -9.36 -5.15 -0.76
CA LEU A 157 -9.98 -5.41 -2.07
C LEU A 157 -10.49 -4.13 -2.73
N LYS A 158 -11.12 -3.27 -1.93
CA LYS A 158 -11.66 -2.00 -2.44
C LYS A 158 -10.61 -0.91 -2.61
N GLU A 159 -9.77 -0.69 -1.60
CA GLU A 159 -8.92 0.50 -1.51
C GLU A 159 -7.50 0.26 -2.06
N VAL A 160 -7.05 -1.00 -2.11
CA VAL A 160 -5.74 -1.39 -2.64
C VAL A 160 -5.89 -2.08 -3.99
N TYR A 161 -6.75 -3.10 -4.08
CA TYR A 161 -6.78 -4.04 -5.22
C TYR A 161 -7.78 -3.73 -6.32
N SER A 162 -8.66 -2.74 -6.14
CA SER A 162 -9.76 -2.44 -7.09
C SER A 162 -9.32 -2.13 -8.52
N GLY A 163 -8.05 -1.76 -8.72
CA GLY A 163 -7.49 -1.54 -10.05
C GLY A 163 -6.77 -2.74 -10.66
N TYR A 164 -6.64 -3.86 -9.96
CA TYR A 164 -5.83 -5.01 -10.41
C TYR A 164 -6.35 -5.61 -11.71
N LEU A 165 -7.66 -5.87 -11.78
CA LEU A 165 -8.32 -6.36 -12.99
C LEU A 165 -9.04 -5.22 -13.72
N ASN A 166 -8.99 -5.22 -15.04
CA ASN A 166 -9.78 -4.32 -15.87
C ASN A 166 -11.25 -4.82 -15.95
N ARG A 167 -12.11 -4.08 -16.67
CA ARG A 167 -13.53 -4.45 -16.83
C ARG A 167 -13.75 -5.79 -17.54
N ASN A 168 -12.75 -6.32 -18.23
CA ASN A 168 -12.79 -7.63 -18.90
C ASN A 168 -12.25 -8.75 -17.99
N GLY A 169 -11.84 -8.45 -16.75
CA GLY A 169 -11.23 -9.43 -15.84
C GLY A 169 -9.77 -9.75 -16.16
N GLU A 170 -9.11 -8.94 -16.99
CA GLU A 170 -7.70 -9.12 -17.37
C GLU A 170 -6.80 -8.27 -16.47
N ILE A 171 -5.53 -8.68 -16.32
CA ILE A 171 -4.54 -7.92 -15.54
C ILE A 171 -4.36 -6.52 -16.15
N ASN A 172 -4.53 -5.50 -15.32
CA ASN A 172 -4.48 -4.11 -15.70
C ASN A 172 -3.06 -3.53 -15.56
N GLU A 173 -2.26 -3.60 -16.62
CA GLU A 173 -0.90 -3.03 -16.63
C GLU A 173 -0.86 -1.52 -16.35
N ASN A 174 -1.91 -0.77 -16.71
CA ASN A 174 -1.97 0.67 -16.43
C ASN A 174 -2.06 0.94 -14.93
N TRP A 175 -2.72 0.06 -14.17
CA TRP A 175 -2.74 0.15 -12.71
C TRP A 175 -1.35 -0.10 -12.12
N PHE A 176 -0.63 -1.15 -12.55
CA PHE A 176 0.76 -1.35 -12.15
C PHE A 176 1.65 -0.16 -12.53
N THR A 177 1.51 0.34 -13.75
CA THR A 177 2.25 1.52 -14.21
C THR A 177 1.98 2.70 -13.29
N SER A 178 0.73 2.99 -12.92
CA SER A 178 0.39 4.11 -12.03
C SER A 178 0.96 3.98 -10.60
N LYS A 179 1.27 2.77 -10.13
CA LYS A 179 1.80 2.52 -8.79
C LYS A 179 3.32 2.49 -8.74
N PHE A 180 3.96 2.12 -9.85
CA PHE A 180 5.41 2.02 -9.96
C PHE A 180 6.02 3.16 -10.77
N GLU A 181 5.25 3.90 -11.56
CA GLU A 181 5.73 4.88 -12.53
C GLU A 181 4.85 6.14 -12.48
N GLY A 182 5.42 7.27 -12.87
CA GLY A 182 4.73 8.55 -12.91
C GLY A 182 5.26 9.56 -11.89
N ASN A 183 4.57 10.71 -11.86
CA ASN A 183 4.84 11.84 -10.97
C ASN A 183 4.17 11.59 -9.61
N GLY A 184 4.87 11.87 -8.52
CA GLY A 184 4.35 11.71 -7.16
C GLY A 184 5.36 11.16 -6.17
N TRP A 185 6.57 10.85 -6.64
CA TRP A 185 7.67 10.54 -5.77
C TRP A 185 8.14 11.81 -5.07
N VAL A 186 8.44 11.70 -3.79
CA VAL A 186 8.92 12.81 -2.96
C VAL A 186 10.32 12.48 -2.46
N ASN A 187 11.19 13.48 -2.50
CA ASN A 187 12.45 13.43 -1.77
C ASN A 187 12.23 14.03 -0.38
N TRP A 188 12.20 13.19 0.65
CA TRP A 188 12.01 13.64 2.03
C TRP A 188 13.18 14.46 2.58
N ASP A 189 14.31 14.49 1.88
CA ASP A 189 15.44 15.38 2.19
C ASP A 189 15.23 16.81 1.62
N ASP A 190 14.14 17.06 0.87
CA ASP A 190 13.79 18.40 0.40
C ASP A 190 13.20 19.26 1.54
N THR A 191 13.54 20.55 1.57
CA THR A 191 12.85 21.50 2.46
C THR A 191 11.40 21.70 2.01
N PRO A 192 10.47 22.10 2.90
CA PRO A 192 9.06 22.30 2.54
C PRO A 192 8.85 23.19 1.31
N GLU A 193 9.70 24.21 1.10
CA GLU A 193 9.60 25.10 -0.08
C GLU A 193 10.11 24.47 -1.38
N LYS A 194 10.80 23.33 -1.31
CA LYS A 194 11.41 22.62 -2.45
C LYS A 194 10.74 21.30 -2.77
N ILE A 195 9.75 20.88 -1.96
CA ILE A 195 8.96 19.68 -2.22
C ILE A 195 8.32 19.84 -3.60
N LYS A 196 8.80 19.03 -4.54
CA LYS A 196 8.22 18.91 -5.87
C LYS A 196 7.92 17.45 -6.16
N SER A 197 7.02 17.26 -7.10
CA SER A 197 6.70 15.93 -7.61
C SER A 197 7.83 15.45 -8.52
N TYR A 198 8.42 14.31 -8.18
CA TYR A 198 9.48 13.67 -8.95
C TYR A 198 8.97 12.47 -9.73
N THR A 199 9.72 12.09 -10.77
CA THR A 199 9.53 10.80 -11.42
C THR A 199 10.21 9.69 -10.60
N ARG A 200 9.83 8.44 -10.83
CA ARG A 200 10.54 7.28 -10.28
C ARG A 200 12.04 7.32 -10.59
N LYS A 201 12.41 7.67 -11.82
CA LYS A 201 13.82 7.72 -12.26
C LYS A 201 14.62 8.71 -11.43
N ASP A 202 14.03 9.86 -11.09
CA ASP A 202 14.67 10.84 -10.22
C ASP A 202 14.84 10.29 -8.79
N TYR A 203 13.79 9.65 -8.25
CA TYR A 203 13.81 9.02 -6.94
C TYR A 203 14.89 7.94 -6.82
N GLU A 204 14.97 7.04 -7.81
CA GLU A 204 16.02 6.03 -7.90
C GLU A 204 17.40 6.67 -7.89
N GLN A 205 17.61 7.76 -8.62
CA GLN A 205 18.88 8.47 -8.62
C GLN A 205 19.22 9.08 -7.26
N PHE A 206 18.26 9.69 -6.55
CA PHE A 206 18.50 10.20 -5.19
C PHE A 206 18.86 9.09 -4.22
N HIS A 207 18.08 8.00 -4.21
CA HIS A 207 18.28 6.91 -3.28
C HIS A 207 19.58 6.14 -3.56
N LEU A 208 19.87 5.86 -4.84
CA LEU A 208 21.15 5.25 -5.24
C LEU A 208 22.34 6.14 -4.88
N ARG A 209 22.23 7.48 -4.97
CA ARG A 209 23.29 8.38 -4.48
C ARG A 209 23.49 8.26 -2.97
N LYS A 210 22.41 8.18 -2.18
CA LYS A 210 22.47 8.02 -0.72
C LYS A 210 23.11 6.67 -0.33
N VAL A 211 22.66 5.58 -0.96
CA VAL A 211 23.25 4.23 -0.76
C VAL A 211 24.72 4.22 -1.15
N ARG A 212 25.06 4.77 -2.32
CA ARG A 212 26.46 4.90 -2.77
C ARG A 212 27.29 5.73 -1.80
N GLY A 213 26.80 6.87 -1.35
CA GLY A 213 27.48 7.73 -0.36
C GLY A 213 27.75 7.00 0.95
N ASN A 214 26.77 6.24 1.44
CA ASN A 214 26.93 5.39 2.63
C ASN A 214 28.00 4.31 2.41
N TRP A 215 28.07 3.73 1.21
CA TRP A 215 29.05 2.69 0.87
C TRP A 215 30.45 3.26 0.61
N TYR A 216 30.58 4.47 0.08
CA TYR A 216 31.85 5.17 -0.07
C TYR A 216 32.38 5.73 1.25
N GLY A 217 31.51 5.89 2.26
CA GLY A 217 31.90 6.22 3.64
C GLY A 217 32.43 5.02 4.45
N VAL A 218 32.16 3.79 4.01
CA VAL A 218 32.81 2.59 4.53
C VAL A 218 34.18 2.49 3.86
N LYS A 219 35.25 2.81 4.60
CA LYS A 219 36.61 2.50 4.12
C LYS A 219 36.65 1.01 3.79
N LYS A 220 37.10 0.68 2.59
CA LYS A 220 37.21 -0.70 2.08
C LYS A 220 38.03 -1.62 3.01
N ASP A 221 38.78 -1.04 3.94
CA ASP A 221 39.69 -1.70 4.88
C ASP A 221 39.09 -1.96 6.29
N SER A 222 37.83 -1.59 6.56
CA SER A 222 37.19 -1.84 7.87
C SER A 222 36.42 -3.16 7.96
N ILE A 223 36.48 -4.01 6.91
CA ILE A 223 36.08 -5.41 7.01
C ILE A 223 37.34 -6.21 7.31
N ILE A 224 37.63 -6.38 8.60
CA ILE A 224 38.61 -7.36 9.05
C ILE A 224 37.92 -8.74 8.96
N PRO A 225 38.58 -9.77 8.37
CA PRO A 225 38.04 -11.12 8.26
C PRO A 225 37.74 -11.77 9.62
#